data_AF-A0A4S0N2J2-F1
#
_entry.id   AF-A0A4S0N2J2-F1
#
_cell.length_a   1.000
_cell.length_b   1.000
_cell.length_c   1.000
_cell.angle_alpha   90.00
_cell.angle_beta   90.00
_cell.angle_gamma   90.00
#
_symmetry.space_group_name_H-M   'P 1'
#
loop_
_entity.id
_entity.type
_entity.pdbx_description
1 polymer ?
#
loop_
_entity_poly.entity_id
_entity_poly.type
_entity_poly.pdbx_seq_one_letter_code
_entity_poly.pdbx_strand_id
1 'polypeptide(L)'
;WDGERRALFCARDHFGVKPFYYHSADKRFAFASEIGPILALDGVGRRLSEYQISGFLAGLPDDPQATPYSEIFRLPARHCLTVTGSQVVLRRYWEIEPSQRPLRRDAAEEFGHLFAQSVQNRMRGTPAVGA
;
A
#
# COMPACT_ATOMS: atom_id res chain seq x y z
N TRP A 1 -16.34 6.09 0.97
CA TRP A 1 -16.98 6.98 -0.02
C TRP A 1 -17.59 8.14 0.73
N ASP A 2 -17.25 9.36 0.34
CA ASP A 2 -17.88 10.59 0.81
C ASP A 2 -18.97 10.97 -0.19
N GLY A 3 -20.23 10.83 0.22
CA GLY A 3 -21.39 11.06 -0.64
C GLY A 3 -21.60 12.52 -1.01
N GLU A 4 -21.31 13.44 -0.09
CA GLU A 4 -21.47 14.88 -0.29
C GLU A 4 -20.40 15.40 -1.26
N ARG A 5 -19.15 14.99 -1.05
CA ARG A 5 -18.02 15.41 -1.90
C ARG A 5 -17.89 14.60 -3.19
N ARG A 6 -18.68 13.53 -3.33
CA ARG A 6 -18.55 12.53 -4.40
C ARG A 6 -17.11 12.06 -4.59
N ALA A 7 -16.45 11.72 -3.48
CA ALA A 7 -15.04 11.38 -3.45
C ALA A 7 -14.79 10.04 -2.73
N LEU A 8 -13.92 9.21 -3.31
CA LEU A 8 -13.40 8.02 -2.66
C LEU A 8 -11.98 8.31 -2.15
N PHE A 9 -11.79 8.19 -0.85
CA PHE A 9 -10.48 8.24 -0.23
C PHE A 9 -9.99 6.82 0.07
N CYS A 10 -8.77 6.52 -0.33
CA CYS A 10 -8.07 5.27 -0.08
C CYS A 10 -6.71 5.59 0.54
N ALA A 11 -6.26 4.80 1.52
CA ALA A 11 -4.93 4.94 2.09
C ALA A 11 -4.28 3.57 2.25
N ARG A 12 -2.96 3.51 2.03
CA ARG A 12 -2.15 2.33 2.34
C ARG A 12 -1.27 2.62 3.54
N ASP A 13 -1.11 1.62 4.40
CA ASP A 13 -0.37 1.74 5.65
C ASP A 13 1.09 2.17 5.46
N HIS A 14 1.74 2.54 6.57
CA HIS A 14 3.10 3.09 6.57
C HIS A 14 4.15 2.15 5.98
N PHE A 15 3.97 0.84 6.13
CA PHE A 15 4.93 -0.18 5.71
C PHE A 15 4.44 -0.97 4.50
N GLY A 16 3.22 -0.72 4.03
CA GLY A 16 2.60 -1.44 2.93
C GLY A 16 2.33 -2.91 3.24
N VAL A 17 2.11 -3.26 4.53
CA VAL A 17 1.85 -4.63 4.98
C VAL A 17 0.67 -5.25 4.25
N LYS A 18 -0.39 -4.47 4.02
CA LYS A 18 -1.50 -4.91 3.16
C LYS A 18 -1.28 -4.40 1.74
N PRO A 19 -1.26 -5.28 0.73
CA PRO A 19 -1.26 -4.83 -0.65
C PRO A 19 -2.52 -4.03 -0.96
N PHE A 20 -2.39 -3.09 -1.88
CA PHE A 20 -3.49 -2.30 -2.40
C PHE A 20 -3.23 -2.11 -3.90
N TYR A 21 -4.03 -2.78 -4.71
CA TYR A 21 -3.99 -2.67 -6.16
C TYR A 21 -5.20 -1.86 -6.63
N TYR A 22 -5.04 -1.13 -7.72
CA TYR A 22 -6.12 -0.37 -8.33
C TYR A 22 -6.00 -0.29 -9.85
N HIS A 23 -7.15 -0.10 -10.49
CA HIS A 23 -7.30 0.20 -11.90
C HIS A 23 -8.12 1.48 -12.04
N SER A 24 -7.75 2.34 -12.99
CA SER A 24 -8.43 3.60 -13.25
C SER A 24 -8.44 3.91 -14.75
N ALA A 25 -9.55 3.63 -15.41
CA ALA A 25 -9.80 3.95 -16.82
C ALA A 25 -11.30 4.11 -17.08
N ASP A 26 -11.69 4.76 -18.17
CA ASP A 26 -13.08 4.84 -18.65
C ASP A 26 -14.12 5.24 -17.60
N LYS A 27 -13.76 6.21 -16.73
CA LYS A 27 -14.58 6.70 -15.60
C LYS A 27 -14.90 5.64 -14.54
N ARG A 28 -14.17 4.52 -14.53
CA ARG A 28 -14.26 3.48 -13.50
C ARG A 28 -13.00 3.49 -12.65
N PHE A 29 -13.21 3.27 -11.37
CA PHE A 29 -12.14 3.04 -10.42
C PHE A 29 -12.44 1.74 -9.68
N ALA A 30 -11.48 0.81 -9.71
CA ALA A 30 -11.56 -0.45 -9.00
C ALA A 30 -10.32 -0.61 -8.12
N PHE A 31 -10.49 -1.20 -6.95
CA PHE A 31 -9.38 -1.52 -6.05
C PHE A 31 -9.62 -2.83 -5.32
N ALA A 32 -8.53 -3.50 -4.95
CA ALA A 32 -8.55 -4.74 -4.19
C ALA A 32 -7.23 -4.96 -3.44
N SER A 33 -7.26 -5.77 -2.39
CA SER A 33 -6.05 -6.21 -1.68
C SER A 33 -5.27 -7.32 -2.39
N GLU A 34 -5.82 -7.85 -3.48
CA GLU A 34 -5.24 -8.86 -4.34
C GLU A 34 -5.50 -8.48 -5.80
N ILE A 35 -4.64 -8.93 -6.71
CA ILE A 35 -4.72 -8.52 -8.12
C ILE A 35 -5.80 -9.28 -8.90
N GLY A 36 -6.11 -10.52 -8.50
CA GLY A 36 -7.06 -11.40 -9.18
C GLY A 36 -8.45 -10.80 -9.38
N PRO A 37 -9.09 -10.22 -8.34
CA PRO A 37 -10.39 -9.58 -8.48
C PRO A 37 -10.44 -8.44 -9.52
N ILE A 38 -9.35 -7.68 -9.68
CA ILE A 38 -9.27 -6.60 -10.67
C ILE A 38 -9.16 -7.18 -12.10
N LEU A 39 -8.36 -8.25 -12.28
CA LEU A 39 -8.20 -8.96 -13.55
C LEU A 39 -9.46 -9.73 -14.01
N ALA A 40 -10.43 -9.90 -13.11
CA ALA A 40 -11.72 -10.51 -13.38
C ALA A 40 -12.77 -9.50 -13.87
N LEU A 41 -12.48 -8.19 -13.84
CA LEU A 41 -13.40 -7.15 -14.31
C LEU A 41 -13.38 -7.03 -15.83
N ASP A 42 -14.56 -6.89 -16.42
CA ASP A 42 -14.71 -6.59 -17.83
C ASP A 42 -14.08 -5.24 -18.19
N GLY A 43 -13.28 -5.23 -19.25
CA GLY A 43 -12.60 -4.03 -19.75
C GLY A 43 -11.23 -3.76 -19.13
N VAL A 44 -10.79 -4.55 -18.14
CA VAL A 44 -9.41 -4.47 -17.63
C VAL A 44 -8.50 -5.34 -18.50
N GLY A 45 -7.59 -4.71 -19.24
CA GLY A 45 -6.64 -5.40 -20.10
C GLY A 45 -5.61 -6.20 -19.31
N ARG A 46 -5.38 -7.45 -19.73
CA ARG A 46 -4.33 -8.32 -19.17
C ARG A 46 -2.97 -8.10 -19.84
N ARG A 47 -2.77 -6.93 -20.44
CA ARG A 47 -1.53 -6.59 -21.14
C ARG A 47 -0.40 -6.56 -20.12
N LEU A 48 0.61 -7.39 -20.34
CA LEU A 48 1.81 -7.40 -19.53
C LEU A 48 2.75 -6.27 -19.95
N SER A 49 3.44 -5.70 -18.97
CA SER A 49 4.50 -4.74 -19.21
C SER A 49 5.85 -5.46 -19.32
N GLU A 50 6.34 -5.63 -20.55
CA GLU A 50 7.65 -6.22 -20.81
C GLU A 50 8.77 -5.46 -20.12
N TYR A 51 8.62 -4.14 -19.97
CA TYR A 51 9.56 -3.30 -19.23
C TYR A 51 9.60 -3.68 -17.75
N GLN A 52 8.45 -3.83 -17.10
CA GLN A 52 8.40 -4.19 -15.67
C GLN A 52 8.89 -5.63 -15.45
N ILE A 53 8.53 -6.55 -16.35
CA ILE A 53 8.97 -7.95 -16.29
C ILE A 53 10.48 -8.06 -16.50
N SER A 54 11.03 -7.40 -17.52
CA SER A 54 12.48 -7.43 -17.79
C SER A 54 13.27 -6.76 -16.66
N GLY A 55 12.78 -5.65 -16.10
CA GLY A 55 13.39 -5.01 -14.94
C GLY A 55 13.44 -5.94 -13.72
N PHE A 56 12.33 -6.62 -13.42
CA PHE A 56 12.28 -7.62 -12.34
C PHE A 56 13.28 -8.77 -12.56
N LEU A 57 13.31 -9.34 -13.77
CA LEU A 57 14.23 -10.44 -14.10
C LEU A 57 15.71 -10.01 -14.08
N ALA A 58 15.99 -8.75 -14.41
CA ALA A 58 17.32 -8.16 -14.36
C ALA A 58 17.73 -7.70 -12.95
N GLY A 59 16.85 -7.81 -11.95
CA GLY A 59 17.12 -7.36 -10.58
C GLY A 59 17.20 -5.84 -10.44
N LEU A 60 16.57 -5.09 -11.35
CA LEU A 60 16.49 -3.63 -11.25
C LEU A 60 15.53 -3.20 -10.12
N PRO A 61 15.72 -2.00 -9.55
CA PRO A 61 14.79 -1.45 -8.58
C PRO A 61 13.35 -1.42 -9.12
N ASP A 62 12.42 -1.99 -8.35
CA ASP A 62 11.00 -2.03 -8.69
C ASP A 62 10.37 -0.62 -8.59
N ASP A 63 9.51 -0.27 -9.54
CA ASP A 63 8.68 0.92 -9.41
C ASP A 63 7.59 0.63 -8.36
N PRO A 64 7.55 1.40 -7.24
CA PRO A 64 6.60 1.13 -6.16
C PRO A 64 5.12 1.20 -6.60
N GLN A 65 4.82 1.86 -7.71
CA GLN A 65 3.48 1.95 -8.29
C GLN A 65 3.19 0.90 -9.35
N ALA A 66 4.21 0.30 -9.95
CA ALA A 66 4.01 -0.62 -11.05
C ALA A 66 3.54 -2.00 -10.59
N THR A 67 2.93 -2.71 -11.53
CA THR A 67 2.72 -4.15 -11.48
C THR A 67 3.15 -4.76 -12.82
N PRO A 68 3.24 -6.09 -12.93
CA PRO A 68 3.46 -6.73 -14.22
C PRO A 68 2.36 -6.44 -15.26
N TYR A 69 1.19 -5.94 -14.84
CA TYR A 69 0.07 -5.60 -15.73
C TYR A 69 0.05 -4.09 -15.98
N SER A 70 0.05 -3.69 -17.24
CA SER A 70 0.17 -2.28 -17.65
C SER A 70 -1.01 -1.40 -17.21
N GLU A 71 -2.15 -2.01 -16.91
CA GLU A 71 -3.39 -1.31 -16.54
C GLU A 71 -3.74 -1.43 -15.06
N ILE A 72 -2.89 -2.10 -14.26
CA ILE A 72 -3.09 -2.26 -12.82
C ILE A 72 -1.90 -1.66 -12.09
N PHE A 73 -2.21 -0.80 -11.13
CA PHE A 73 -1.24 -0.08 -10.34
C PHE A 73 -1.29 -0.53 -8.89
N ARG A 74 -0.18 -0.36 -8.19
CA ARG A 74 -0.04 -0.60 -6.75
C ARG A 74 -0.02 0.76 -6.05
N LEU A 75 -0.87 0.97 -5.05
CA LEU A 75 -0.75 2.17 -4.21
C LEU A 75 0.52 2.02 -3.36
N PRO A 76 1.51 2.94 -3.41
CA PRO A 76 2.73 2.79 -2.61
C PRO A 76 2.43 2.88 -1.11
N ALA A 77 3.29 2.29 -0.28
CA ALA A 77 3.22 2.47 1.17
C ALA A 77 3.27 3.97 1.53
N ARG A 78 2.62 4.39 2.62
CA ARG A 78 2.60 5.80 3.08
C ARG A 78 1.91 6.78 2.14
N HIS A 79 1.15 6.29 1.16
CA HIS A 79 0.43 7.12 0.22
C HIS A 79 -1.08 6.91 0.36
N CYS A 80 -1.82 7.94 -0.01
CA CYS A 80 -3.26 7.92 -0.18
C CYS A 80 -3.65 8.32 -1.60
N LEU A 81 -4.81 7.85 -2.02
CA LEU A 81 -5.46 8.19 -3.28
C LEU A 81 -6.78 8.87 -2.95
N THR A 82 -7.03 10.00 -3.61
CA THR A 82 -8.35 10.63 -3.65
C THR A 82 -8.87 10.54 -5.07
N VAL A 83 -9.98 9.82 -5.25
CA VAL A 83 -10.64 9.63 -6.53
C VAL A 83 -11.90 10.49 -6.56
N THR A 84 -12.01 11.32 -7.58
CA THR A 84 -13.21 12.09 -7.90
C THR A 84 -13.73 11.70 -9.29
N GLY A 85 -14.86 12.25 -9.71
CA GLY A 85 -15.39 12.00 -11.06
C GLY A 85 -14.48 12.48 -12.21
N SER A 86 -13.45 13.29 -11.92
CA SER A 86 -12.55 13.87 -12.94
C SER A 86 -11.09 13.47 -12.81
N GLN A 87 -10.65 13.01 -11.63
CA GLN A 87 -9.23 12.77 -11.38
C GLN A 87 -8.97 11.75 -10.28
N VAL A 88 -7.76 11.18 -10.33
CA VAL A 88 -7.15 10.38 -9.27
C VAL A 88 -5.92 11.13 -8.79
N VAL A 89 -5.92 11.55 -7.53
CA VAL A 89 -4.81 12.30 -6.92
C VAL A 89 -4.09 11.42 -5.92
N LEU A 90 -2.82 11.15 -6.20
CA LEU A 90 -1.91 10.41 -5.31
C LEU A 90 -1.14 11.40 -4.42
N ARG A 91 -1.11 11.15 -3.11
CA ARG A 91 -0.35 11.97 -2.15
C ARG A 91 0.39 11.09 -1.15
N ARG A 92 1.68 11.36 -0.95
CA ARG A 92 2.42 10.83 0.21
C ARG A 92 1.97 11.54 1.46
N TYR A 93 1.53 10.81 2.47
CA TYR A 93 1.05 11.39 3.72
C TYR A 93 2.01 11.19 4.89
N TRP A 94 2.99 10.30 4.76
CA TRP A 94 3.94 9.98 5.83
C TRP A 94 5.31 9.60 5.27
N GLU A 95 6.37 9.85 6.05
CA GLU A 95 7.75 9.48 5.76
C GLU A 95 8.49 9.27 7.08
N ILE A 96 9.44 8.33 7.12
CA ILE A 96 10.32 8.18 8.28
C ILE A 96 11.40 9.24 8.16
N GLU A 97 11.42 10.16 9.12
CA GLU A 97 12.54 11.08 9.29
C GLU A 97 13.56 10.46 10.24
N PRO A 98 14.83 10.28 9.81
CA PRO A 98 15.88 9.80 10.70
C PRO A 98 16.01 10.72 11.92
N SER A 99 15.98 10.13 13.11
CA SER A 99 16.22 10.88 14.34
C SER A 99 17.66 11.38 14.36
N GLN A 100 17.84 12.69 14.48
CA GLN A 100 19.16 13.29 14.74
C GLN A 100 19.56 13.25 16.21
N ARG A 101 18.70 12.72 17.09
CA ARG A 101 18.98 12.66 18.53
C ARG A 101 20.01 11.57 18.82
N PRO A 102 20.97 11.83 19.74
CA PRO A 102 21.89 10.80 20.19
C PRO A 102 21.12 9.65 20.84
N LEU A 103 21.70 8.45 20.78
CA LEU A 103 21.13 7.28 21.44
C LEU A 103 21.00 7.56 22.94
N ARG A 104 19.79 7.43 23.45
CA ARG A 104 19.51 7.59 24.88
C ARG A 104 20.01 6.36 25.64
N ARG A 105 20.39 6.53 26.91
CA ARG A 105 20.82 5.41 27.77
C ARG A 105 19.72 4.38 28.01
N ASP A 106 18.46 4.81 27.98
CA ASP A 106 17.26 4.00 28.17
C ASP A 106 16.66 3.47 26.85
N ALA A 107 17.34 3.66 25.70
CA ALA A 107 16.80 3.27 24.39
C ALA A 107 16.46 1.76 24.30
N ALA A 108 17.25 0.92 24.96
CA ALA A 108 16.98 -0.53 25.01
C ALA A 108 15.72 -0.86 25.81
N GLU A 109 15.50 -0.17 26.94
CA GLU A 109 14.30 -0.34 27.77
C GLU A 109 13.05 0.20 27.05
N GLU A 110 13.16 1.37 26.43
CA GLU A 110 12.09 1.99 25.62
C GLU A 110 11.71 1.09 24.44
N PHE A 111 12.70 0.52 23.73
CA PHE A 111 12.44 -0.45 22.67
C PHE A 111 11.71 -1.69 23.21
N GLY A 112 12.19 -2.29 24.31
CA GLY A 112 11.56 -3.46 24.91
C GLY A 112 10.10 -3.21 25.28
N HIS A 113 9.81 -2.04 25.85
CA HIS A 113 8.46 -1.61 26.19
C HIS A 113 7.56 -1.47 24.94
N LEU A 114 8.00 -0.70 23.94
CA LEU A 114 7.24 -0.46 22.71
C LEU A 114 7.03 -1.76 21.91
N PHE A 115 8.05 -2.62 21.89
CA PHE A 115 7.97 -3.93 21.24
C PHE A 115 6.91 -4.81 21.91
N ALA A 116 6.97 -4.97 23.24
CA ALA A 116 5.99 -5.75 23.99
C ALA A 116 4.55 -5.23 23.79
N GLN A 117 4.37 -3.90 23.82
CA GLN A 117 3.07 -3.28 23.53
C GLN A 117 2.59 -3.56 22.10
N SER A 118 3.50 -3.53 21.12
CA SER A 118 3.17 -3.81 19.71
C SER A 118 2.70 -5.25 19.48
N VAL A 119 3.26 -6.20 20.24
CA VAL A 119 2.85 -7.61 20.27
C VAL A 119 1.47 -7.72 20.92
N GLN A 120 1.30 -7.19 22.13
CA GLN A 120 0.02 -7.23 22.84
C GLN A 120 -1.15 -6.65 22.01
N ASN A 121 -0.91 -5.56 21.29
CA ASN A 121 -1.92 -4.96 20.41
C ASN A 121 -2.39 -5.91 19.29
N ARG A 122 -1.54 -6.83 18.83
CA ARG A 122 -1.85 -7.84 17.80
C ARG A 122 -2.38 -9.16 18.37
N MET A 123 -2.29 -9.37 19.68
CA MET A 123 -2.80 -10.56 20.38
C MET A 123 -4.26 -10.42 20.84
N ARG A 124 -4.88 -9.25 20.68
CA ARG A 124 -6.26 -9.02 21.14
C ARG A 124 -7.21 -10.01 20.48
N GLY A 125 -7.84 -10.87 21.27
CA GLY A 125 -8.82 -11.86 20.82
C GLY A 125 -8.25 -13.25 20.49
N THR A 126 -6.94 -13.50 20.64
CA THR A 126 -6.35 -14.83 20.45
C THR A 126 -5.43 -15.18 21.63
N PRO A 127 -5.72 -16.23 22.42
CA PRO A 127 -4.95 -16.57 23.63
C PRO A 127 -3.61 -17.26 23.34
N ALA A 128 -3.41 -17.82 22.14
CA ALA A 128 -2.19 -18.50 21.74
C ALA A 128 -1.82 -18.13 20.29
N VAL A 129 -0.53 -17.97 20.01
CA VAL A 129 0.00 -17.72 18.65
C VAL A 129 1.09 -18.73 18.34
N GLY A 130 1.01 -19.31 17.14
CA GLY A 130 1.83 -20.46 16.71
C GLY A 130 1.03 -21.76 16.69
N ALA A 131 1.53 -22.75 15.95
CA ALA A 131 1.12 -24.15 16.04
C ALA A 131 2.07 -24.89 16.99
#